data_AF-A0AAD9PZD5-F1
#
_entry.id   AF-A0AAD9PZD5-F1
#
_cell.length_a   1.000
_cell.length_b   1.000
_cell.length_c   1.000
_cell.angle_alpha   90.00
_cell.angle_beta   90.00
_cell.angle_gamma   90.00
#
_symmetry.space_group_name_H-M   'P 1'
#
loop_
_entity.id
_entity.type
_entity.pdbx_description
1 polymer ?
#
loop_
_entity_poly.entity_id
_entity_poly.type
_entity_poly.pdbx_seq_one_letter_code
_entity_poly.pdbx_strand_id
1 'polypeptide(L)'
;MAEFEPVFHIGSAESDDYQPGVEVRFITLEDKTVFDKIQSRSGGVARQRVCDGSVRMEASSPVRQILGIKVWVTREKEAAELHKDRNGAVQLQVSYGQQNIDKYSFSVDLDSIYDGPFSPVYELAKVEMDKRNNFQLIVELTFSNGMEEETQLFHSPSFLMRSKPRPQKKRKLSDFEEGEVDSSDHSSSSPDSTSNPSGLAEFQRLRVIEHLEAKRAHIEHLSFVSSSPGDRKADIGYHFKLKDPGVCDDFEEGQVVGFFEDEDGKTSIELLNNSNGKKAFMAGVITRSAYLEATPEIEDDGETDTVCVIGVIKVKCVGSVRAGERIYATVDNQNPGTAIPESHLPPSVMLSRNSVLLGMAMEEKKASKLDDVNMVQCFVCIVLGINDKQITAEIDEMYDHFEWTLTVKLQKERKRFRRMLCISLIIVILVMGLATFFLIQFLYPGSAMRYLLCRRGSLDGTCSFKFVPYGDTTQRCLTNGIEFAWDSLQEKLRPELDHVKQLEYTIPDHIRVSGKKHYYLNVDRCAYGGTIKLSGGLNHIANSKQVCGPMIFAVNHNCTRVYYHQEAPNEGWVKYKSVNKYADLFKHLKCEPKEDFH
;
A
#
# COMPACT_ATOMS: atom_id res chain seq x y z
N MET A 1 85.54 13.88 -26.80
CA MET A 1 85.19 12.48 -26.48
C MET A 1 84.11 12.55 -25.40
N ALA A 2 82.87 12.87 -25.80
CA ALA A 2 81.87 12.00 -26.42
C ALA A 2 81.17 11.13 -25.36
N GLU A 3 80.09 11.72 -24.82
CA GLU A 3 78.99 11.07 -24.12
C GLU A 3 78.25 10.11 -25.07
N PHE A 4 77.70 9.01 -24.55
CA PHE A 4 76.65 8.26 -25.23
C PHE A 4 75.63 7.68 -24.24
N GLU A 5 74.39 7.77 -24.72
CA GLU A 5 73.06 7.60 -24.14
C GLU A 5 72.58 6.14 -23.96
N PRO A 6 71.37 5.92 -23.39
CA PRO A 6 70.85 4.61 -23.00
C PRO A 6 70.14 3.84 -24.14
N VAL A 7 69.86 2.56 -23.91
CA VAL A 7 69.02 1.72 -24.80
C VAL A 7 67.97 0.97 -23.98
N PHE A 8 66.70 1.35 -24.14
CA PHE A 8 65.54 0.51 -23.87
C PHE A 8 64.96 0.05 -25.22
N HIS A 9 64.77 -1.26 -25.36
CA HIS A 9 64.19 -1.86 -26.55
C HIS A 9 62.66 -1.80 -26.56
N ILE A 10 62.15 -1.43 -27.73
CA ILE A 10 60.77 -1.21 -28.16
C ILE A 10 60.01 -2.53 -28.37
N GLY A 11 58.72 -2.55 -28.04
CA GLY A 11 57.74 -3.56 -28.44
C GLY A 11 56.45 -2.92 -28.92
N SER A 12 56.36 -2.74 -30.25
CA SER A 12 55.21 -2.59 -31.16
C SER A 12 54.03 -1.68 -30.81
N ALA A 13 53.95 -0.60 -31.59
CA ALA A 13 52.81 0.29 -31.78
C ALA A 13 51.66 -0.40 -32.56
N GLU A 14 50.43 -0.24 -32.07
CA GLU A 14 49.22 -0.15 -32.89
C GLU A 14 48.73 1.30 -32.83
N SER A 15 48.28 1.79 -33.98
CA SER A 15 48.23 3.18 -34.41
C SER A 15 47.17 4.04 -33.71
N ASP A 16 47.59 5.00 -32.89
CA ASP A 16 46.81 6.19 -32.56
C ASP A 16 47.01 7.24 -33.67
N ASP A 17 46.05 7.31 -34.59
CA ASP A 17 45.97 8.40 -35.58
C ASP A 17 45.36 9.63 -34.88
N TYR A 18 46.18 10.34 -34.11
CA TYR A 18 45.79 11.54 -33.37
C TYR A 18 45.66 12.72 -34.34
N GLN A 19 44.44 12.99 -34.81
CA GLN A 19 44.10 14.24 -35.50
C GLN A 19 43.50 15.25 -34.52
N PRO A 20 43.97 16.52 -34.49
CA PRO A 20 43.55 17.49 -33.49
C PRO A 20 42.16 18.06 -33.83
N GLY A 21 41.18 17.80 -32.98
CA GLY A 21 39.98 18.65 -32.85
C GLY A 21 38.62 17.95 -32.77
N VAL A 22 38.50 16.68 -33.17
CA VAL A 22 37.21 15.97 -33.10
C VAL A 22 37.05 15.30 -31.73
N GLU A 23 35.98 15.60 -31.02
CA GLU A 23 35.68 15.03 -29.70
C GLU A 23 34.21 14.56 -29.64
N VAL A 24 33.99 13.43 -28.97
CA VAL A 24 32.64 12.94 -28.61
C VAL A 24 32.53 12.86 -27.09
N ARG A 25 31.62 13.65 -26.52
CA ARG A 25 31.30 13.64 -25.09
C ARG A 25 30.05 12.83 -24.81
N PHE A 26 30.16 11.86 -23.91
CA PHE A 26 29.07 10.97 -23.50
C PHE A 26 28.33 11.53 -22.27
N ILE A 27 27.63 12.65 -22.45
CA ILE A 27 27.00 13.46 -21.39
C ILE A 27 26.28 12.61 -20.34
N THR A 28 25.40 11.68 -20.75
CA THR A 28 24.64 10.87 -19.77
C THR A 28 25.54 9.91 -18.97
N LEU A 29 26.62 9.41 -19.57
CA LEU A 29 27.51 8.44 -18.91
C LEU A 29 28.51 9.10 -17.95
N GLU A 30 28.65 10.43 -17.97
CA GLU A 30 29.42 11.19 -16.98
C GLU A 30 28.79 11.03 -15.57
N ASP A 31 27.46 11.10 -15.48
CA ASP A 31 26.73 11.03 -14.21
C ASP A 31 26.03 9.68 -13.94
N LYS A 32 25.73 8.92 -15.00
CA LYS A 32 24.94 7.68 -14.92
C LYS A 32 25.65 6.52 -15.61
N THR A 33 26.40 5.76 -14.82
CA THR A 33 27.11 4.55 -15.26
C THR A 33 26.34 3.25 -14.98
N VAL A 34 25.10 3.33 -14.46
CA VAL A 34 24.29 2.14 -14.12
C VAL A 34 22.89 2.25 -14.73
N PHE A 35 22.47 1.19 -15.43
CA PHE A 35 21.14 1.08 -16.02
C PHE A 35 20.39 -0.13 -15.43
N ASP A 36 19.13 0.10 -15.06
CA ASP A 36 18.28 -0.92 -14.46
C ASP A 36 17.40 -1.58 -15.51
N LYS A 37 17.33 -2.91 -15.46
CA LYS A 37 16.51 -3.75 -16.31
C LYS A 37 15.28 -4.21 -15.54
N ILE A 38 14.10 -4.07 -16.14
CA ILE A 38 12.82 -4.54 -15.61
C ILE A 38 12.25 -5.65 -16.47
N GLN A 39 11.58 -6.61 -15.83
CA GLN A 39 10.83 -7.65 -16.52
C GLN A 39 9.37 -7.21 -16.63
N SER A 40 8.87 -7.04 -17.85
CA SER A 40 7.46 -6.80 -18.13
C SER A 40 6.85 -8.05 -18.78
N ARG A 41 5.62 -8.40 -18.40
CA ARG A 41 4.85 -9.47 -19.04
C ARG A 41 3.63 -8.84 -19.70
N SER A 42 3.56 -8.93 -21.02
CA SER A 42 2.40 -8.51 -21.80
C SER A 42 2.04 -9.61 -22.79
N GLY A 43 0.78 -10.04 -22.81
CA GLY A 43 0.29 -11.06 -23.76
C GLY A 43 0.96 -12.44 -23.62
N GLY A 44 1.41 -12.83 -22.41
CA GLY A 44 2.08 -14.12 -22.19
C GLY A 44 3.57 -14.14 -22.56
N VAL A 45 4.09 -13.07 -23.16
CA VAL A 45 5.51 -12.94 -23.50
C VAL A 45 6.20 -12.08 -22.43
N ALA A 46 7.26 -12.62 -21.83
CA ALA A 46 8.12 -11.85 -20.95
C ALA A 46 9.12 -11.05 -21.80
N ARG A 47 9.04 -9.72 -21.74
CA ARG A 47 10.04 -8.82 -22.34
C ARG A 47 10.82 -8.14 -21.24
N GLN A 48 12.13 -8.09 -21.39
CA GLN A 48 12.96 -7.33 -20.47
C GLN A 48 13.25 -5.97 -21.10
N ARG A 49 13.07 -4.90 -20.33
CA ARG A 49 13.16 -3.51 -20.80
C ARG A 49 14.20 -2.77 -19.98
N VAL A 50 14.89 -1.82 -20.59
CA VAL A 50 15.86 -0.95 -19.91
C VAL A 50 15.12 0.29 -19.40
N CYS A 51 15.23 0.59 -18.10
CA CYS A 51 14.66 1.80 -17.50
C CYS A 51 15.56 3.01 -17.76
N ASP A 52 14.95 4.11 -18.18
CA ASP A 52 15.62 5.38 -18.42
C ASP A 52 16.88 5.20 -19.29
N GLY A 53 16.72 4.44 -20.38
CA GLY A 53 17.78 4.00 -21.30
C GLY A 53 18.26 5.06 -22.28
N SER A 54 17.77 6.30 -22.20
CA SER A 54 18.20 7.38 -23.08
C SER A 54 19.62 7.86 -22.70
N VAL A 55 20.56 7.73 -23.63
CA VAL A 55 21.95 8.18 -23.50
C VAL A 55 22.17 9.35 -24.44
N ARG A 56 22.49 10.52 -23.89
CA ARG A 56 22.80 11.75 -24.63
C ARG A 56 24.30 11.87 -24.86
N MET A 57 24.66 12.32 -26.05
CA MET A 57 26.03 12.52 -26.52
C MET A 57 26.13 13.84 -27.29
N GLU A 58 27.32 14.44 -27.30
CA GLU A 58 27.66 15.60 -28.11
C GLU A 58 28.92 15.31 -28.91
N ALA A 59 28.89 15.53 -30.22
CA ALA A 59 30.08 15.51 -31.06
C ALA A 59 30.45 16.94 -31.44
N SER A 60 31.73 17.31 -31.28
CA SER A 60 32.27 18.58 -31.72
C SER A 60 33.40 18.37 -32.72
N SER A 61 33.36 19.12 -33.82
CA SER A 61 34.38 19.09 -34.86
C SER A 61 34.62 20.51 -35.36
N PRO A 62 35.73 21.17 -34.98
CA PRO A 62 36.02 22.55 -35.32
C PRO A 62 36.55 22.75 -36.75
N VAL A 63 36.92 21.66 -37.44
CA VAL A 63 37.60 21.73 -38.77
C VAL A 63 36.87 20.94 -39.85
N ARG A 64 36.03 19.94 -39.49
CA ARG A 64 35.43 19.00 -40.44
C ARG A 64 33.91 18.92 -40.29
N GLN A 65 33.19 18.92 -41.40
CA GLN A 65 31.73 18.72 -41.39
C GLN A 65 31.41 17.24 -41.15
N ILE A 66 30.57 16.98 -40.15
CA ILE A 66 30.03 15.64 -39.86
C ILE A 66 28.88 15.36 -40.83
N LEU A 67 29.02 14.31 -41.64
CA LEU A 67 28.01 13.85 -42.61
C LEU A 67 27.05 12.82 -42.01
N GLY A 68 27.53 12.01 -41.06
CA GLY A 68 26.77 10.92 -40.50
C GLY A 68 27.24 10.53 -39.10
N ILE A 69 26.29 10.12 -38.27
CA ILE A 69 26.53 9.60 -36.93
C ILE A 69 25.83 8.25 -36.83
N LYS A 70 26.58 7.22 -36.47
CA LYS A 70 26.05 5.90 -36.13
C LYS A 70 26.54 5.51 -34.75
N VAL A 71 25.70 4.78 -34.03
CA VAL A 71 26.00 4.35 -32.66
C VAL A 71 25.69 2.87 -32.52
N TRP A 72 26.58 2.15 -31.86
CA TRP A 72 26.40 0.74 -31.52
C TRP A 72 26.56 0.55 -30.02
N VAL A 73 25.90 -0.46 -29.49
CA VAL A 73 26.12 -0.99 -28.16
C VAL A 73 26.81 -2.33 -28.26
N THR A 74 27.80 -2.56 -27.40
CA THR A 74 28.46 -3.85 -27.27
C THR A 74 28.80 -4.13 -25.82
N ARG A 75 28.92 -5.39 -25.45
CA ARG A 75 29.47 -5.76 -24.15
C ARG A 75 30.95 -5.41 -24.13
N GLU A 76 31.43 -4.85 -23.01
CA GLU A 76 32.84 -4.53 -22.84
C GLU A 76 33.69 -5.81 -23.04
N LYS A 77 34.91 -5.68 -23.59
CA LYS A 77 35.71 -6.80 -24.10
C LYS A 77 35.96 -7.87 -23.03
N GLU A 78 36.41 -7.49 -21.84
CA GLU A 78 36.64 -8.44 -20.74
C GLU A 78 35.31 -9.05 -20.26
N ALA A 79 34.27 -8.23 -20.15
CA ALA A 79 32.92 -8.69 -19.79
C ALA A 79 32.33 -9.68 -20.82
N ALA A 80 32.61 -9.47 -22.12
CA ALA A 80 32.21 -10.32 -23.23
C ALA A 80 32.88 -11.68 -23.18
N GLU A 81 34.17 -11.73 -22.89
CA GLU A 81 34.91 -12.98 -22.69
C GLU A 81 34.39 -13.75 -21.47
N LEU A 82 34.17 -13.08 -20.34
CA LEU A 82 33.64 -13.69 -19.12
C LEU A 82 32.18 -14.16 -19.26
N HIS A 83 31.37 -13.46 -20.04
CA HIS A 83 29.97 -13.83 -20.30
C HIS A 83 29.81 -14.82 -21.47
N LYS A 84 30.86 -14.99 -22.30
CA LYS A 84 30.82 -15.71 -23.58
C LYS A 84 29.80 -15.10 -24.55
N ASP A 85 29.74 -13.77 -24.60
CA ASP A 85 28.84 -13.03 -25.48
C ASP A 85 29.23 -13.20 -26.95
N ARG A 86 28.23 -13.41 -27.82
CA ARG A 86 28.43 -13.60 -29.27
C ARG A 86 27.75 -12.51 -30.11
N ASN A 87 27.02 -11.59 -29.49
CA ASN A 87 26.23 -10.59 -30.22
C ASN A 87 27.10 -9.54 -30.95
N GLY A 88 28.31 -9.27 -30.47
CA GLY A 88 29.18 -8.23 -31.02
C GLY A 88 28.60 -6.83 -30.84
N ALA A 89 28.89 -5.92 -31.77
CA ALA A 89 28.35 -4.57 -31.77
C ALA A 89 26.98 -4.53 -32.47
N VAL A 90 25.97 -4.02 -31.76
CA VAL A 90 24.59 -3.96 -32.23
C VAL A 90 24.17 -2.50 -32.42
N GLN A 91 23.70 -2.14 -33.63
CA GLN A 91 23.40 -0.75 -33.99
C GLN A 91 22.15 -0.24 -33.26
N LEU A 92 22.24 0.98 -32.74
CA LEU A 92 21.14 1.72 -32.11
C LEU A 92 20.61 2.82 -33.04
N GLN A 93 19.32 3.12 -32.92
CA GLN A 93 18.72 4.23 -33.67
C GLN A 93 19.11 5.56 -33.03
N VAL A 94 19.73 6.43 -33.82
CA VAL A 94 20.16 7.77 -33.39
C VAL A 94 19.02 8.76 -33.53
N SER A 95 18.76 9.50 -32.46
CA SER A 95 17.83 10.64 -32.41
C SER A 95 18.64 11.93 -32.36
N TYR A 96 18.51 12.75 -33.40
CA TYR A 96 19.23 14.03 -33.52
C TYR A 96 18.55 15.14 -32.71
N GLY A 97 19.34 15.88 -31.94
CA GLY A 97 18.92 17.03 -31.17
C GLY A 97 19.23 18.36 -31.87
N GLN A 98 19.34 19.43 -31.08
CA GLN A 98 19.65 20.76 -31.60
C GLN A 98 21.07 20.79 -32.20
N GLN A 99 21.19 21.31 -33.42
CA GLN A 99 22.47 21.49 -34.10
C GLN A 99 22.95 22.93 -33.91
N ASN A 100 24.17 23.07 -33.40
CA ASN A 100 24.94 24.31 -33.44
C ASN A 100 26.05 24.16 -34.49
N ILE A 101 26.63 25.29 -34.92
CA ILE A 101 27.58 25.35 -36.06
C ILE A 101 28.74 24.34 -35.92
N ASP A 102 29.24 24.13 -34.69
CA ASP A 102 30.39 23.23 -34.42
C ASP A 102 30.05 22.05 -33.48
N LYS A 103 28.78 21.90 -33.08
CA LYS A 103 28.34 20.93 -32.06
C LYS A 103 27.06 20.23 -32.47
N TYR A 104 27.10 18.91 -32.46
CA TYR A 104 26.00 18.03 -32.80
C TYR A 104 25.55 17.28 -31.55
N SER A 105 24.39 17.67 -31.00
CA SER A 105 23.74 16.91 -29.93
C SER A 105 22.93 15.77 -30.52
N PHE A 106 23.11 14.55 -30.01
CA PHE A 106 22.34 13.37 -30.41
C PHE A 106 22.15 12.42 -29.23
N SER A 107 21.22 11.47 -29.36
CA SER A 107 20.94 10.49 -28.32
C SER A 107 20.55 9.15 -28.89
N VAL A 108 20.71 8.10 -28.08
CA VAL A 108 20.23 6.76 -28.37
C VAL A 108 19.39 6.25 -27.21
N ASP A 109 18.44 5.36 -27.50
CA ASP A 109 17.67 4.67 -26.48
C ASP A 109 18.15 3.22 -26.37
N LEU A 110 18.74 2.84 -25.24
CA LEU A 110 19.15 1.47 -24.95
C LEU A 110 17.96 0.51 -24.93
N ASP A 111 16.73 0.98 -24.66
CA ASP A 111 15.50 0.15 -24.68
C ASP A 111 14.94 -0.06 -26.10
N SER A 112 15.50 0.60 -27.12
CA SER A 112 15.05 0.46 -28.51
C SER A 112 15.33 -0.91 -29.12
N ILE A 113 16.31 -1.64 -28.56
CA ILE A 113 16.72 -2.96 -29.03
C ILE A 113 16.67 -3.97 -27.90
N TYR A 114 16.13 -5.15 -28.21
CA TYR A 114 16.05 -6.26 -27.27
C TYR A 114 16.78 -7.48 -27.80
N ASP A 115 16.46 -7.88 -29.03
CA ASP A 115 17.03 -9.06 -29.68
C ASP A 115 18.35 -8.69 -30.37
N GLY A 116 19.42 -9.37 -29.98
CA GLY A 116 20.69 -9.38 -30.72
C GLY A 116 20.74 -10.53 -31.73
N PRO A 117 21.82 -10.63 -32.52
CA PRO A 117 21.95 -11.68 -33.53
C PRO A 117 21.88 -13.12 -32.99
N PHE A 118 22.32 -13.35 -31.74
CA PHE A 118 22.38 -14.69 -31.13
C PHE A 118 21.59 -14.80 -29.82
N SER A 119 21.57 -13.74 -29.01
CA SER A 119 20.85 -13.70 -27.74
C SER A 119 20.34 -12.28 -27.45
N PRO A 120 19.47 -12.07 -26.44
CA PRO A 120 19.07 -10.73 -26.05
C PRO A 120 20.28 -9.85 -25.74
N VAL A 121 20.35 -8.64 -26.30
CA VAL A 121 21.52 -7.74 -26.25
C VAL A 121 22.01 -7.55 -24.81
N TYR A 122 21.09 -7.32 -23.89
CA TYR A 122 21.39 -7.05 -22.48
C TYR A 122 21.18 -8.27 -21.57
N GLU A 123 21.40 -9.50 -22.05
CA GLU A 123 21.33 -10.69 -21.21
C GLU A 123 22.26 -10.56 -19.99
N LEU A 124 21.71 -10.79 -18.79
CA LEU A 124 22.43 -10.54 -17.53
C LEU A 124 23.01 -11.84 -16.99
N ALA A 125 24.32 -11.82 -16.71
CA ALA A 125 24.97 -12.84 -15.91
C ALA A 125 24.44 -12.78 -14.46
N LYS A 126 24.32 -13.95 -13.83
CA LYS A 126 23.90 -14.09 -12.42
C LYS A 126 25.07 -14.23 -11.43
N VAL A 127 26.28 -14.41 -11.96
CA VAL A 127 27.52 -14.61 -11.20
C VAL A 127 28.44 -13.44 -11.55
N GLU A 128 29.12 -12.87 -10.55
CA GLU A 128 30.05 -11.73 -10.72
C GLU A 128 29.43 -10.60 -11.56
N MET A 129 28.22 -10.20 -11.19
CA MET A 129 27.37 -9.30 -11.98
C MET A 129 28.08 -8.00 -12.35
N ASP A 130 28.88 -7.45 -11.42
CA ASP A 130 29.60 -6.19 -11.58
C ASP A 130 30.75 -6.26 -12.60
N LYS A 131 31.23 -7.47 -12.92
CA LYS A 131 32.29 -7.69 -13.93
C LYS A 131 31.71 -8.11 -15.27
N ARG A 132 30.69 -8.97 -15.27
CA ARG A 132 30.17 -9.63 -16.49
C ARG A 132 29.10 -8.82 -17.22
N ASN A 133 28.49 -7.82 -16.59
CA ASN A 133 27.37 -7.06 -17.16
C ASN A 133 27.75 -5.62 -17.54
N ASN A 134 29.02 -5.38 -17.88
CA ASN A 134 29.49 -4.09 -18.37
C ASN A 134 29.36 -3.99 -19.90
N PHE A 135 28.83 -2.86 -20.36
CA PHE A 135 28.60 -2.54 -21.76
C PHE A 135 29.24 -1.20 -22.11
N GLN A 136 29.45 -0.94 -23.38
CA GLN A 136 29.98 0.31 -23.90
C GLN A 136 29.26 0.69 -25.19
N LEU A 137 29.25 1.99 -25.49
CA LEU A 137 28.82 2.52 -26.78
C LEU A 137 30.03 2.77 -27.68
N ILE A 138 29.81 2.57 -28.97
CA ILE A 138 30.75 2.92 -30.04
C ILE A 138 30.05 3.95 -30.92
N VAL A 139 30.68 5.08 -31.18
CA VAL A 139 30.17 6.14 -32.06
C VAL A 139 31.06 6.21 -33.30
N GLU A 140 30.49 6.06 -34.48
CA GLU A 140 31.17 6.27 -35.77
C GLU A 140 30.72 7.61 -36.31
N LEU A 141 31.67 8.51 -36.50
CA LEU A 141 31.48 9.78 -37.20
C LEU A 141 32.02 9.65 -38.62
N THR A 142 31.21 10.02 -39.60
CA THR A 142 31.62 10.11 -41.01
C THR A 142 31.85 11.57 -41.37
N PHE A 143 33.00 11.90 -41.95
CA PHE A 143 33.38 13.25 -42.35
C PHE A 143 33.53 13.38 -43.87
N SER A 144 33.28 14.58 -44.39
CA SER A 144 33.62 14.93 -45.78
C SER A 144 35.10 15.36 -45.86
N ASN A 145 35.95 14.59 -46.53
CA ASN A 145 37.33 14.98 -46.83
C ASN A 145 37.56 15.07 -48.34
N GLY A 146 36.94 16.06 -48.98
CA GLY A 146 37.02 16.23 -50.44
C GLY A 146 36.22 15.17 -51.19
N MET A 147 36.89 14.25 -51.90
CA MET A 147 36.25 13.19 -52.71
C MET A 147 36.10 11.84 -51.97
N GLU A 148 36.64 11.70 -50.75
CA GLU A 148 36.58 10.46 -49.97
C GLU A 148 35.87 10.69 -48.61
N GLU A 149 35.15 9.67 -48.14
CA GLU A 149 34.52 9.63 -46.82
C GLU A 149 35.53 9.06 -45.81
N GLU A 150 35.83 9.82 -44.76
CA GLU A 150 36.69 9.38 -43.65
C GLU A 150 35.80 9.03 -42.45
N THR A 151 36.07 7.91 -41.77
CA THR A 151 35.31 7.48 -40.60
C THR A 151 36.20 7.37 -39.37
N GLN A 152 35.70 7.83 -38.23
CA GLN A 152 36.40 7.76 -36.95
C GLN A 152 35.50 7.17 -35.87
N LEU A 153 36.07 6.27 -35.05
CA LEU A 153 35.36 5.56 -33.99
C LEU A 153 35.71 6.13 -32.61
N PHE A 154 34.70 6.30 -31.76
CA PHE A 154 34.83 6.78 -30.39
C PHE A 154 34.15 5.80 -29.42
N HIS A 155 34.88 5.40 -28.38
CA HIS A 155 34.38 4.47 -27.37
C HIS A 155 33.93 5.22 -26.12
N SER A 156 32.78 4.83 -25.57
CA SER A 156 32.31 5.37 -24.30
C SER A 156 33.02 4.72 -23.11
N PRO A 157 32.99 5.37 -21.93
CA PRO A 157 33.17 4.67 -20.66
C PRO A 157 32.20 3.49 -20.56
N SER A 158 32.60 2.44 -19.86
CA SER A 158 31.72 1.29 -19.62
C SER A 158 30.61 1.63 -18.63
N PHE A 159 29.44 1.04 -18.82
CA PHE A 159 28.28 1.15 -17.94
C PHE A 159 27.72 -0.22 -17.57
N LEU A 160 27.24 -0.35 -16.34
CA LEU A 160 26.75 -1.58 -15.75
C LEU A 160 25.25 -1.74 -16.00
N MET A 161 24.84 -2.89 -16.53
CA MET A 161 23.44 -3.28 -16.61
C MET A 161 23.06 -4.21 -15.45
N ARG A 162 22.01 -3.90 -14.68
CA ARG A 162 21.58 -4.75 -13.54
C ARG A 162 20.07 -4.92 -13.49
N SER A 163 19.59 -5.92 -12.75
CA SER A 163 18.15 -6.08 -12.49
C SER A 163 17.68 -5.04 -11.47
N LYS A 164 16.54 -4.38 -11.73
CA LYS A 164 15.98 -3.41 -10.79
C LYS A 164 15.72 -4.06 -9.42
N PRO A 165 16.27 -3.51 -8.31
CA PRO A 165 16.06 -4.06 -6.98
C PRO A 165 14.57 -4.13 -6.64
N ARG A 166 14.09 -5.28 -6.15
CA ARG A 166 12.73 -5.36 -5.61
C ARG A 166 12.67 -4.51 -4.34
N PRO A 167 11.66 -3.64 -4.15
CA PRO A 167 11.48 -2.96 -2.88
C PRO A 167 11.30 -4.03 -1.80
N GLN A 168 12.23 -4.10 -0.86
CA GLN A 168 12.12 -5.03 0.24
C GLN A 168 10.87 -4.67 1.05
N LYS A 169 9.86 -5.55 1.02
CA LYS A 169 8.82 -5.56 2.04
C LYS A 169 9.54 -5.74 3.36
N LYS A 170 9.47 -4.76 4.27
CA LYS A 170 9.77 -4.97 5.69
C LYS A 170 8.93 -6.17 6.13
N ARG A 171 9.57 -7.33 6.29
CA ARG A 171 8.95 -8.50 6.94
C ARG A 171 8.68 -8.05 8.37
N LYS A 172 7.41 -8.04 8.76
CA LYS A 172 7.04 -7.93 10.17
C LYS A 172 7.66 -9.14 10.86
N LEU A 173 8.47 -8.86 11.88
CA LEU A 173 9.02 -9.85 12.79
C LEU A 173 7.91 -10.18 13.79
N SER A 174 7.09 -11.18 13.48
CA SER A 174 6.20 -11.85 14.42
C SER A 174 5.77 -13.16 13.76
N ASP A 175 5.87 -14.24 14.51
CA ASP A 175 5.57 -15.64 14.19
C ASP A 175 6.77 -16.44 13.63
N PHE A 176 7.65 -16.82 14.56
CA PHE A 176 8.39 -18.08 14.49
C PHE A 176 8.10 -18.86 15.77
N GLU A 177 7.19 -19.83 15.68
CA GLU A 177 7.22 -21.03 16.50
C GLU A 177 7.13 -22.26 15.58
N GLU A 178 8.21 -23.05 15.66
CA GLU A 178 8.35 -24.51 15.65
C GLU A 178 7.76 -25.42 14.54
N GLY A 179 8.66 -26.30 14.05
CA GLY A 179 8.41 -27.53 13.28
C GLY A 179 8.59 -27.36 11.76
N GLU A 180 9.39 -28.12 11.01
CA GLU A 180 10.11 -29.37 11.20
C GLU A 180 11.23 -29.47 10.13
N VAL A 181 12.15 -30.38 10.40
CA VAL A 181 13.42 -30.68 9.73
C VAL A 181 13.24 -31.59 8.51
N ASP A 182 13.93 -31.30 7.39
CA ASP A 182 14.75 -32.29 6.63
C ASP A 182 15.66 -31.52 5.63
N SER A 183 17.00 -31.51 5.79
CA SER A 183 17.99 -32.47 5.22
C SER A 183 17.93 -32.52 3.69
N SER A 184 18.97 -32.36 2.87
CA SER A 184 20.43 -32.41 2.93
C SER A 184 20.93 -31.65 1.65
N ASP A 185 22.14 -31.13 1.47
CA ASP A 185 23.42 -31.81 1.56
C ASP A 185 24.61 -30.84 1.59
N HIS A 186 25.66 -31.35 2.21
CA HIS A 186 26.95 -30.77 2.56
C HIS A 186 27.96 -30.68 1.41
N SER A 187 28.90 -29.73 1.53
CA SER A 187 30.37 -29.97 1.62
C SER A 187 31.08 -28.62 1.68
N SER A 188 31.61 -28.18 2.84
CA SER A 188 33.00 -28.36 3.30
C SER A 188 34.03 -27.94 2.24
N SER A 189 34.91 -26.95 2.44
CA SER A 189 35.86 -26.82 3.55
C SER A 189 36.68 -25.51 3.41
N SER A 190 36.92 -24.80 4.52
CA SER A 190 38.15 -24.01 4.77
C SER A 190 39.18 -24.94 5.44
N PRO A 191 40.51 -24.68 5.47
CA PRO A 191 41.18 -23.54 6.13
C PRO A 191 42.38 -23.00 5.28
N ASP A 192 43.19 -21.99 5.58
CA ASP A 192 43.70 -21.46 6.84
C ASP A 192 44.40 -20.09 6.60
N SER A 193 44.63 -19.39 7.71
CA SER A 193 45.38 -18.16 7.98
C SER A 193 46.87 -18.17 7.49
N THR A 194 47.61 -17.08 7.24
CA THR A 194 48.03 -15.97 8.13
C THR A 194 48.98 -15.00 7.38
N SER A 195 49.19 -13.78 7.93
CA SER A 195 50.34 -12.85 7.83
C SER A 195 50.35 -11.68 6.80
N ASN A 196 49.93 -10.51 7.32
CA ASN A 196 50.32 -9.11 7.00
C ASN A 196 51.85 -8.86 7.23
N PRO A 197 52.50 -7.71 6.86
CA PRO A 197 51.96 -6.34 6.86
C PRO A 197 52.47 -5.29 5.82
N SER A 198 51.75 -4.15 5.82
CA SER A 198 52.16 -2.76 5.55
C SER A 198 52.57 -2.29 4.14
N GLY A 199 51.82 -1.30 3.63
CA GLY A 199 52.22 -0.46 2.50
C GLY A 199 51.09 0.38 1.88
N LEU A 200 50.66 1.45 2.58
CA LEU A 200 50.25 2.77 2.09
C LEU A 200 49.31 2.93 0.86
N ALA A 201 48.12 3.53 1.13
CA ALA A 201 47.24 4.42 0.33
C ALA A 201 46.95 4.09 -1.16
N GLU A 202 45.69 4.10 -1.64
CA GLU A 202 44.96 5.34 -1.95
C GLU A 202 43.45 5.09 -2.15
N PHE A 203 42.64 6.11 -1.83
CA PHE A 203 41.18 6.14 -1.83
C PHE A 203 40.57 6.19 -3.24
N GLN A 204 39.34 5.67 -3.40
CA GLN A 204 38.14 6.46 -3.78
C GLN A 204 36.96 5.56 -4.19
N ARG A 205 35.89 5.59 -3.40
CA ARG A 205 34.48 5.49 -3.85
C ARG A 205 33.58 5.96 -2.71
N LEU A 206 33.29 7.26 -2.73
CA LEU A 206 32.33 7.92 -1.85
C LEU A 206 30.92 7.37 -2.12
N ARG A 207 30.42 6.57 -1.19
CA ARG A 207 28.99 6.39 -0.98
C ARG A 207 28.55 7.47 -0.01
N VAL A 208 27.63 8.34 -0.43
CA VAL A 208 26.82 9.13 0.50
C VAL A 208 25.86 8.13 1.17
N ILE A 209 26.30 7.60 2.30
CA ILE A 209 25.45 7.02 3.33
C ILE A 209 25.38 8.11 4.39
N GLU A 210 24.19 8.47 4.84
CA GLU A 210 23.98 9.32 6.00
C GLU A 210 24.51 8.61 7.26
N HIS A 211 25.82 8.65 7.44
CA HIS A 211 26.54 8.21 8.62
C HIS A 211 27.75 9.13 8.77
N LEU A 212 27.73 9.94 9.84
CA LEU A 212 28.90 10.67 10.28
C LEU A 212 29.80 9.69 11.06
N GLU A 213 30.83 9.13 10.42
CA GLU A 213 31.85 8.30 11.09
C GLU A 213 33.09 9.16 11.39
N ALA A 214 33.19 9.68 12.61
CA ALA A 214 34.41 10.32 13.08
C ALA A 214 35.41 9.23 13.52
N LYS A 215 36.45 8.97 12.72
CA LYS A 215 37.47 7.92 13.00
C LYS A 215 38.32 8.20 14.25
N ARG A 216 38.45 9.46 14.66
CA ARG A 216 38.99 9.90 15.95
C ARG A 216 38.52 11.33 16.16
N ALA A 217 37.85 11.59 17.27
CA ALA A 217 37.66 12.92 17.80
C ALA A 217 38.50 12.99 19.08
N HIS A 218 39.47 13.89 19.13
CA HIS A 218 40.16 14.19 20.38
C HIS A 218 39.26 15.13 21.15
N ILE A 219 38.48 14.59 22.07
CA ILE A 219 37.56 15.34 22.91
C ILE A 219 38.16 15.26 24.30
N GLU A 220 38.83 16.32 24.73
CA GLU A 220 39.52 16.35 26.03
C GLU A 220 38.53 16.19 27.20
N HIS A 221 37.36 16.81 27.06
CA HIS A 221 36.26 16.73 28.02
C HIS A 221 34.95 16.45 27.28
N LEU A 222 34.34 15.31 27.56
CA LEU A 222 33.03 14.91 27.05
C LEU A 222 32.11 14.69 28.24
N SER A 223 31.23 15.64 28.51
CA SER A 223 30.25 15.57 29.60
C SER A 223 28.96 14.94 29.10
N PHE A 224 28.58 13.79 29.67
CA PHE A 224 27.27 13.20 29.44
C PHE A 224 26.29 13.71 30.48
N VAL A 225 25.28 14.47 30.05
CA VAL A 225 24.12 14.75 30.91
C VAL A 225 23.24 13.50 30.87
N SER A 226 23.37 12.65 31.90
CA SER A 226 22.55 11.46 32.08
C SER A 226 21.07 11.82 32.09
N SER A 227 20.40 11.71 30.95
CA SER A 227 18.95 11.86 30.84
C SER A 227 18.28 10.49 30.84
N SER A 228 17.17 10.41 31.56
CA SER A 228 16.39 9.19 31.79
C SER A 228 15.95 8.50 30.49
N PRO A 229 15.90 7.16 30.45
CA PRO A 229 15.50 6.41 29.27
C PRO A 229 14.04 6.70 28.94
N GLY A 230 13.79 7.52 27.92
CA GLY A 230 12.45 7.93 27.48
C GLY A 230 12.38 9.29 26.79
N ASP A 231 13.36 10.17 27.01
CA ASP A 231 13.43 11.47 26.34
C ASP A 231 13.88 11.31 24.88
N ARG A 232 13.04 11.72 23.92
CA ARG A 232 13.34 11.76 22.47
C ARG A 232 14.29 12.92 22.13
N LYS A 233 15.45 12.97 22.78
CA LYS A 233 16.48 13.99 22.57
C LYS A 233 17.52 13.47 21.58
N ALA A 234 17.87 14.29 20.60
CA ALA A 234 18.84 13.98 19.55
C ALA A 234 19.45 15.28 19.00
N ASP A 235 19.81 16.19 19.90
CA ASP A 235 20.43 17.48 19.60
C ASP A 235 21.87 17.56 20.16
N ILE A 236 22.73 18.27 19.43
CA ILE A 236 24.13 18.49 19.78
C ILE A 236 24.33 19.98 20.00
N GLY A 237 24.68 20.36 21.22
CA GLY A 237 25.01 21.72 21.62
C GLY A 237 26.50 22.00 21.47
N TYR A 238 26.85 23.16 20.93
CA TYR A 238 28.22 23.64 20.81
C TYR A 238 28.35 24.96 21.55
N HIS A 239 29.46 25.17 22.25
CA HIS A 239 29.72 26.44 22.94
C HIS A 239 30.28 27.49 21.97
N PHE A 240 29.65 28.65 21.91
CA PHE A 240 30.08 29.78 21.08
C PHE A 240 30.16 31.08 21.87
N LYS A 241 31.07 31.97 21.45
CA LYS A 241 31.28 33.27 22.11
C LYS A 241 30.13 34.23 21.81
N LEU A 242 29.78 35.02 22.83
CA LEU A 242 28.81 36.09 22.70
C LEU A 242 29.46 37.33 22.08
N LYS A 243 28.69 38.06 21.28
CA LYS A 243 29.13 39.31 20.67
C LYS A 243 29.24 40.45 21.68
N ASP A 244 28.26 40.54 22.60
CA ASP A 244 28.22 41.50 23.70
C ASP A 244 28.12 40.73 25.04
N PRO A 245 29.21 40.58 25.80
CA PRO A 245 29.23 39.81 27.05
C PRO A 245 28.27 40.35 28.12
N GLY A 246 27.96 41.65 28.12
CA GLY A 246 27.02 42.26 29.09
C GLY A 246 25.54 41.88 28.91
N VAL A 247 25.19 41.04 27.94
CA VAL A 247 23.80 40.63 27.59
C VAL A 247 23.56 39.13 27.87
N CYS A 248 24.53 38.43 28.45
CA CYS A 248 24.49 36.96 28.64
C CYS A 248 23.33 36.48 29.53
N ASP A 249 22.79 37.32 30.42
CA ASP A 249 21.69 36.95 31.31
C ASP A 249 20.31 36.80 30.61
N ASP A 250 20.20 37.08 29.30
CA ASP A 250 18.91 37.18 28.60
C ASP A 250 18.60 36.07 27.56
N PHE A 251 19.50 35.09 27.34
CA PHE A 251 19.25 34.00 26.37
C PHE A 251 18.49 32.81 26.99
N GLU A 252 17.28 32.57 26.49
CA GLU A 252 16.37 31.51 26.92
C GLU A 252 16.35 30.32 25.94
N GLU A 253 16.09 29.12 26.49
CA GLU A 253 15.96 27.88 25.71
C GLU A 253 14.97 28.03 24.54
N GLY A 254 15.39 27.57 23.36
CA GLY A 254 14.59 27.60 22.14
C GLY A 254 14.61 28.92 21.38
N GLN A 255 15.37 29.92 21.83
CA GLN A 255 15.60 31.13 21.04
C GLN A 255 16.52 30.86 19.85
N VAL A 256 16.24 31.53 18.72
CA VAL A 256 17.01 31.43 17.48
C VAL A 256 18.10 32.50 17.45
N VAL A 257 19.33 32.09 17.17
CA VAL A 257 20.51 32.98 17.07
C VAL A 257 21.14 32.89 15.69
N GLY A 258 21.75 33.98 15.24
CA GLY A 258 22.60 34.06 14.05
C GLY A 258 24.07 34.05 14.44
N PHE A 259 24.90 33.54 13.54
CA PHE A 259 26.36 33.57 13.65
C PHE A 259 26.92 34.68 12.77
N PHE A 260 27.78 35.51 13.35
CA PHE A 260 28.37 36.68 12.72
C PHE A 260 29.87 36.65 12.86
N GLU A 261 30.57 37.20 11.87
CA GLU A 261 32.01 37.39 11.90
C GLU A 261 32.31 38.77 12.50
N ASP A 262 33.13 38.81 13.53
CA ASP A 262 33.59 40.04 14.17
C ASP A 262 34.75 40.68 13.38
N GLU A 263 35.15 41.92 13.73
CA GLU A 263 36.23 42.65 13.03
C GLU A 263 37.57 41.89 13.02
N ASP A 264 37.80 41.02 14.00
CA ASP A 264 38.98 40.15 14.11
C ASP A 264 38.85 38.79 13.40
N GLY A 265 37.76 38.54 12.65
CA GLY A 265 37.49 37.26 11.98
C GLY A 265 37.00 36.14 12.92
N LYS A 266 36.67 36.49 14.18
CA LYS A 266 36.17 35.56 15.20
C LYS A 266 34.65 35.44 15.09
N THR A 267 34.12 34.23 15.32
CA THR A 267 32.67 34.00 15.30
C THR A 267 32.02 34.41 16.61
N SER A 268 30.94 35.19 16.52
CA SER A 268 30.07 35.56 17.64
C SER A 268 28.60 35.28 17.33
N ILE A 269 27.77 35.12 18.37
CA ILE A 269 26.32 34.86 18.23
C ILE A 269 25.47 36.04 18.74
N GLU A 270 24.32 36.27 18.09
CA GLU A 270 23.33 37.32 18.43
C GLU A 270 21.90 36.81 18.09
N LEU A 271 20.85 37.28 18.78
CA LEU A 271 19.46 36.88 18.45
C LEU A 271 19.11 37.18 17.00
N LEU A 272 18.58 36.18 16.29
CA LEU A 272 18.27 36.31 14.87
C LEU A 272 16.95 37.07 14.68
N ASN A 273 16.96 38.04 13.77
CA ASN A 273 15.79 38.75 13.29
C ASN A 273 15.93 39.02 11.79
N ASN A 274 14.90 39.59 11.15
CA ASN A 274 14.92 39.86 9.72
C ASN A 274 16.00 40.88 9.28
N SER A 275 16.39 41.79 10.17
CA SER A 275 17.34 42.86 9.86
C SER A 275 18.79 42.38 9.88
N ASN A 276 19.15 41.49 10.81
CA ASN A 276 20.48 40.90 10.91
C ASN A 276 20.60 39.55 10.18
N GLY A 277 19.48 38.91 9.84
CA GLY A 277 19.45 37.60 9.19
C GLY A 277 20.18 37.53 7.85
N LYS A 278 20.34 38.64 7.12
CA LYS A 278 21.13 38.67 5.86
C LYS A 278 22.65 38.75 6.06
N LYS A 279 23.09 39.13 7.26
CA LYS A 279 24.49 39.27 7.63
C LYS A 279 25.02 38.05 8.37
N ALA A 280 24.12 37.25 8.92
CA ALA A 280 24.49 35.98 9.53
C ALA A 280 24.99 35.03 8.45
N PHE A 281 25.98 34.18 8.73
CA PHE A 281 26.40 33.14 7.80
C PHE A 281 25.83 31.76 8.17
N MET A 282 25.36 31.62 9.42
CA MET A 282 24.72 30.43 9.96
C MET A 282 23.67 30.88 10.99
N ALA A 283 22.74 30.00 11.35
CA ALA A 283 21.88 30.20 12.50
C ALA A 283 21.82 28.93 13.37
N GLY A 284 21.32 29.08 14.59
CA GLY A 284 21.27 28.02 15.58
C GLY A 284 20.19 28.30 16.61
N VAL A 285 19.99 27.36 17.53
CA VAL A 285 18.97 27.48 18.58
C VAL A 285 19.64 27.31 19.93
N ILE A 286 19.39 28.25 20.84
CA ILE A 286 19.86 28.19 22.22
C ILE A 286 19.32 26.92 22.87
N THR A 287 20.23 26.09 23.39
CA THR A 287 19.89 24.84 24.06
C THR A 287 20.40 24.86 25.49
N ARG A 288 19.55 24.36 26.39
CA ARG A 288 19.88 24.09 27.80
C ARG A 288 19.73 22.61 28.14
N SER A 289 19.29 21.82 27.15
CA SER A 289 18.85 20.45 27.32
C SER A 289 19.48 19.50 26.29
N ALA A 290 20.60 19.92 25.71
CA ALA A 290 21.33 19.18 24.68
C ALA A 290 21.64 17.76 25.11
N TYR A 291 21.44 16.82 24.18
CA TYR A 291 21.80 15.41 24.40
C TYR A 291 23.32 15.22 24.48
N LEU A 292 24.07 15.97 23.66
CA LEU A 292 25.54 16.01 23.66
C LEU A 292 26.00 17.46 23.65
N GLU A 293 26.96 17.80 24.51
CA GLU A 293 27.62 19.12 24.51
C GLU A 293 29.07 18.96 24.05
N ALA A 294 29.47 19.81 23.10
CA ALA A 294 30.82 19.89 22.58
C ALA A 294 31.42 21.26 22.92
N THR A 295 32.47 21.25 23.73
CA THR A 295 33.20 22.46 24.16
C THR A 295 34.52 22.53 23.38
N PRO A 296 34.74 23.54 22.52
CA PRO A 296 36.05 23.76 21.91
C PRO A 296 37.07 24.24 22.96
N GLU A 297 38.37 24.09 22.69
CA GLU A 297 39.41 24.76 23.50
C GLU A 297 39.27 26.27 23.33
N ILE A 298 38.83 26.95 24.38
CA ILE A 298 38.65 28.40 24.36
C ILE A 298 39.86 29.03 25.04
N GLU A 299 40.80 29.57 24.25
CA GLU A 299 42.05 30.19 24.74
C GLU A 299 41.83 31.51 25.54
N ASP A 300 40.58 31.92 25.79
CA ASP A 300 40.19 33.28 26.20
C ASP A 300 39.01 33.19 27.19
N ASP A 301 39.05 33.94 28.30
CA ASP A 301 38.03 34.00 29.38
C ASP A 301 36.68 34.66 28.96
N GLY A 302 36.31 34.60 27.69
CA GLY A 302 35.07 35.19 27.17
C GLY A 302 33.82 34.37 27.50
N GLU A 303 32.71 35.03 27.82
CA GLU A 303 31.43 34.37 28.06
C GLU A 303 30.91 33.66 26.80
N THR A 304 30.44 32.42 26.99
CA THR A 304 29.96 31.56 25.91
C THR A 304 28.60 30.97 26.22
N ASP A 305 27.84 30.65 25.17
CA ASP A 305 26.55 30.00 25.30
C ASP A 305 26.43 28.76 24.39
N THR A 306 25.55 27.82 24.78
CA THR A 306 25.35 26.53 24.12
C THR A 306 24.29 26.64 23.03
N VAL A 307 24.69 26.39 21.78
CA VAL A 307 23.85 26.50 20.60
C VAL A 307 23.75 25.15 19.88
N CYS A 308 22.53 24.69 19.63
CA CYS A 308 22.25 23.56 18.75
C CYS A 308 22.13 24.04 17.30
N VAL A 309 22.97 23.49 16.43
CA VAL A 309 22.98 23.83 14.99
C VAL A 309 22.23 22.78 14.15
N ILE A 310 22.32 21.51 14.55
CA ILE A 310 21.63 20.39 13.91
C ILE A 310 21.08 19.44 14.99
N GLY A 311 19.81 19.07 14.88
CA GLY A 311 19.21 18.06 15.74
C GLY A 311 17.73 18.27 16.02
N VAL A 312 17.18 17.43 16.90
CA VAL A 312 15.79 17.56 17.37
C VAL A 312 15.76 18.41 18.63
N ILE A 313 15.31 19.65 18.51
CA ILE A 313 15.31 20.65 19.60
C ILE A 313 13.96 21.39 19.67
N LYS A 314 13.63 21.91 20.85
CA LYS A 314 12.46 22.79 21.02
C LYS A 314 12.81 24.21 20.59
N VAL A 315 11.99 24.79 19.71
CA VAL A 315 12.14 26.15 19.20
C VAL A 315 10.96 27.00 19.66
N LYS A 316 11.21 28.26 20.02
CA LYS A 316 10.15 29.24 20.28
C LYS A 316 9.51 29.67 18.98
N CYS A 317 8.28 29.26 18.74
CA CYS A 317 7.51 29.60 17.55
C CYS A 317 6.33 30.52 17.89
N VAL A 318 6.16 31.60 17.14
CA VAL A 318 5.00 32.50 17.24
C VAL A 318 3.82 31.90 16.47
N GLY A 319 2.64 31.90 17.09
CA GLY A 319 1.40 31.45 16.45
C GLY A 319 1.19 29.94 16.48
N SER A 320 0.25 29.47 15.66
CA SER A 320 -0.11 28.05 15.60
C SER A 320 0.78 27.32 14.60
N VAL A 321 1.32 26.18 15.01
CA VAL A 321 2.25 25.38 14.21
C VAL A 321 1.66 24.01 13.93
N ARG A 322 1.74 23.54 12.68
CA ARG A 322 1.31 22.20 12.28
C ARG A 322 2.51 21.24 12.22
N ALA A 323 2.25 19.96 12.54
CA ALA A 323 3.25 18.93 12.34
C ALA A 323 3.59 18.80 10.84
N GLY A 324 4.89 18.80 10.51
CA GLY A 324 5.42 18.75 9.14
C GLY A 324 5.56 20.11 8.47
N GLU A 325 5.22 21.20 9.14
CA GLU A 325 5.30 22.55 8.58
C GLU A 325 6.71 23.13 8.67
N ARG A 326 7.12 23.91 7.65
CA ARG A 326 8.41 24.63 7.67
C ARG A 326 8.36 25.78 8.67
N ILE A 327 9.47 25.96 9.38
CA ILE A 327 9.65 27.05 10.34
C ILE A 327 10.79 27.96 9.89
N TYR A 328 10.54 29.26 9.95
CA TYR A 328 11.46 30.30 9.52
C TYR A 328 11.83 31.20 10.70
N ALA A 329 12.95 31.90 10.61
CA ALA A 329 13.25 32.98 11.54
C ALA A 329 12.16 34.06 11.47
N THR A 330 11.82 34.64 12.62
CA THR A 330 10.80 35.67 12.69
C THR A 330 11.12 36.86 11.78
N VAL A 331 10.05 37.42 11.22
CA VAL A 331 10.09 38.64 10.43
C VAL A 331 9.82 39.89 11.27
N ASP A 332 9.37 39.69 12.51
CA ASP A 332 9.03 40.74 13.45
C ASP A 332 10.28 41.16 14.26
N ASN A 333 10.61 42.45 14.19
CA ASN A 333 11.72 43.02 14.94
C ASN A 333 11.42 43.20 16.43
N GLN A 334 10.15 43.09 16.86
CA GLN A 334 9.76 43.25 18.25
C GLN A 334 10.04 42.00 19.09
N ASN A 335 10.20 40.83 18.47
CA ASN A 335 10.39 39.55 19.13
C ASN A 335 11.60 38.77 18.57
N PRO A 336 12.83 39.33 18.62
CA PRO A 336 14.02 38.68 18.08
C PRO A 336 14.26 37.31 18.71
N GLY A 337 14.80 36.39 17.90
CA GLY A 337 15.07 35.02 18.32
C GLY A 337 13.84 34.13 18.45
N THR A 338 12.73 34.48 17.83
CA THR A 338 11.59 33.58 17.65
C THR A 338 11.53 33.05 16.22
N ALA A 339 10.85 31.92 16.03
CA ALA A 339 10.53 31.35 14.74
C ALA A 339 9.06 31.62 14.37
N ILE A 340 8.74 31.58 13.09
CA ILE A 340 7.39 31.71 12.56
C ILE A 340 7.11 30.55 11.59
N PRO A 341 5.94 29.87 11.70
CA PRO A 341 5.57 28.82 10.76
C PRO A 341 5.23 29.40 9.39
N GLU A 342 5.42 28.60 8.35
CA GLU A 342 5.21 29.00 6.96
C GLU A 342 3.82 29.60 6.70
N SER A 343 2.76 29.03 7.27
CA SER A 343 1.39 29.51 7.11
C SER A 343 1.12 30.88 7.72
N HIS A 344 2.00 31.34 8.62
CA HIS A 344 1.91 32.65 9.26
C HIS A 344 2.88 33.67 8.64
N LEU A 345 3.70 33.30 7.64
CA LEU A 345 4.58 34.24 6.95
C LEU A 345 3.78 35.28 6.15
N PRO A 346 4.14 36.57 6.24
CA PRO A 346 3.55 37.60 5.39
C PRO A 346 3.82 37.31 3.90
N PRO A 347 2.83 37.51 3.00
CA PRO A 347 2.99 37.26 1.56
C PRO A 347 4.17 38.02 0.93
N SER A 348 4.49 39.22 1.43
CA SER A 348 5.63 40.02 0.97
C SER A 348 6.99 39.36 1.24
N VAL A 349 7.09 38.57 2.31
CA VAL A 349 8.31 37.84 2.68
C VAL A 349 8.45 36.58 1.85
N MET A 350 7.36 35.84 1.62
CA MET A 350 7.36 34.67 0.73
C MET A 350 7.77 35.04 -0.71
N LEU A 351 7.29 36.19 -1.21
CA LEU A 351 7.62 36.66 -2.56
C LEU A 351 9.06 37.16 -2.69
N SER A 352 9.63 37.69 -1.61
CA SER A 352 10.99 38.24 -1.63
C SER A 352 12.09 37.22 -1.30
N ARG A 353 11.72 35.99 -0.90
CA ARG A 353 12.65 34.90 -0.50
C ARG A 353 13.71 35.34 0.52
N ASN A 354 13.36 36.31 1.37
CA ASN A 354 14.29 36.90 2.34
C ASN A 354 14.17 36.26 3.74
N SER A 355 13.40 35.18 3.92
CA SER A 355 13.27 34.49 5.21
C SER A 355 14.32 33.40 5.37
N VAL A 356 14.91 33.33 6.57
CA VAL A 356 15.85 32.28 6.94
C VAL A 356 15.07 31.02 7.32
N LEU A 357 15.22 29.94 6.56
CA LEU A 357 14.62 28.64 6.90
C LEU A 357 15.41 28.01 8.05
N LEU A 358 14.70 27.58 9.10
CA LEU A 358 15.31 26.96 10.28
C LEU A 358 15.18 25.43 10.29
N GLY A 359 14.08 24.92 9.76
CA GLY A 359 13.79 23.49 9.76
C GLY A 359 12.30 23.18 9.64
N MET A 360 11.88 22.09 10.28
CA MET A 360 10.51 21.57 10.22
C MET A 360 9.96 21.24 11.61
N ALA A 361 8.71 21.59 11.85
CA ALA A 361 8.00 21.21 13.07
C ALA A 361 7.67 19.71 13.08
N MET A 362 7.96 19.03 14.18
CA MET A 362 7.66 17.60 14.36
C MET A 362 6.36 17.35 15.11
N GLU A 363 5.80 18.38 15.74
CA GLU A 363 4.55 18.34 16.50
C GLU A 363 3.61 19.49 16.14
N GLU A 364 2.33 19.35 16.48
CA GLU A 364 1.32 20.40 16.31
C GLU A 364 1.11 21.14 17.63
N LYS A 365 1.11 22.48 17.57
CA LYS A 365 0.72 23.35 18.70
C LYS A 365 -0.22 24.44 18.25
N LYS A 366 -1.35 24.56 18.94
CA LYS A 366 -2.35 25.60 18.69
C LYS A 366 -2.13 26.77 19.64
N ALA A 367 -1.97 27.94 19.07
CA ALA A 367 -1.93 29.20 19.80
C ALA A 367 -3.36 29.72 20.06
N SER A 368 -3.56 30.40 21.19
CA SER A 368 -4.85 31.03 21.51
C SER A 368 -4.98 32.40 20.85
N LYS A 369 -3.85 33.08 20.63
CA LYS A 369 -3.71 34.36 19.91
C LYS A 369 -2.61 34.27 18.85
N LEU A 370 -2.63 35.20 17.90
CA LEU A 370 -1.66 35.21 16.80
C LEU A 370 -0.21 35.41 17.28
N ASP A 371 -0.03 36.17 18.37
CA ASP A 371 1.27 36.53 18.92
C ASP A 371 1.73 35.61 20.07
N ASP A 372 0.99 34.54 20.38
CA ASP A 372 1.41 33.63 21.44
C ASP A 372 2.65 32.84 21.00
N VAL A 373 3.67 32.82 21.86
CA VAL A 373 4.90 32.05 21.66
C VAL A 373 4.75 30.66 22.26
N ASN A 374 4.96 29.63 21.45
CA ASN A 374 4.91 28.22 21.82
C ASN A 374 6.28 27.57 21.68
N MET A 375 6.68 26.76 22.65
CA MET A 375 7.83 25.86 22.48
C MET A 375 7.43 24.65 21.65
N VAL A 376 7.96 24.50 20.45
CA VAL A 376 7.60 23.43 19.50
C VAL A 376 8.79 22.54 19.26
N GLN A 377 8.61 21.23 19.34
CA GLN A 377 9.64 20.26 18.94
C GLN A 377 9.86 20.31 17.42
N CYS A 378 11.07 20.65 17.02
CA CYS A 378 11.46 20.83 15.62
C CYS A 378 12.68 19.98 15.29
N PHE A 379 12.75 19.52 14.05
CA PHE A 379 14.00 19.07 13.46
C PHE A 379 14.68 20.27 12.83
N VAL A 380 15.82 20.64 13.40
CA VAL A 380 16.59 21.83 13.08
C VAL A 380 17.83 21.41 12.29
N CYS A 381 18.07 22.04 11.15
CA CYS A 381 19.23 21.77 10.30
C CYS A 381 19.67 23.09 9.64
N ILE A 382 20.30 23.97 10.44
CA ILE A 382 20.47 25.39 10.08
C ILE A 382 21.86 25.72 9.49
N VAL A 383 22.70 24.71 9.25
CA VAL A 383 24.03 24.91 8.62
C VAL A 383 23.94 25.56 7.22
N LEU A 384 22.76 25.63 6.60
CA LEU A 384 22.62 25.85 5.15
C LEU A 384 21.72 27.04 4.77
N GLY A 385 21.22 27.81 5.75
CA GLY A 385 20.07 28.70 5.54
C GLY A 385 20.34 30.12 5.04
N ILE A 386 21.59 30.60 4.98
CA ILE A 386 21.80 32.06 4.88
C ILE A 386 22.62 32.53 3.67
N ASN A 387 23.44 31.70 3.02
CA ASN A 387 24.27 32.21 1.90
C ASN A 387 24.30 31.41 0.59
N ASP A 388 23.72 30.21 0.51
CA ASP A 388 23.83 29.41 -0.72
C ASP A 388 22.50 29.16 -1.43
N LYS A 389 22.24 29.95 -2.48
CA LYS A 389 21.07 29.82 -3.37
C LYS A 389 20.98 28.43 -4.02
N GLN A 390 22.11 27.76 -4.21
CA GLN A 390 22.17 26.40 -4.77
C GLN A 390 21.63 25.37 -3.77
N ILE A 391 21.99 25.49 -2.50
CA ILE A 391 21.57 24.53 -1.46
C ILE A 391 20.09 24.75 -1.10
N THR A 392 19.60 25.99 -1.09
CA THR A 392 18.16 26.25 -0.91
C THR A 392 17.33 25.63 -2.04
N ALA A 393 17.83 25.66 -3.29
CA ALA A 393 17.15 25.07 -4.43
C ALA A 393 17.13 23.53 -4.39
N GLU A 394 18.23 22.88 -3.98
CA GLU A 394 18.26 21.43 -3.78
C GLU A 394 17.35 20.96 -2.65
N ILE A 395 17.22 21.77 -1.59
CA ILE A 395 16.29 21.50 -0.49
C ILE A 395 14.84 21.64 -0.95
N ASP A 396 14.51 22.69 -1.70
CA ASP A 396 13.18 22.84 -2.32
C ASP A 396 12.88 21.64 -3.25
N GLU A 397 13.87 21.19 -4.04
CA GLU A 397 13.73 20.00 -4.89
C GLU A 397 13.52 18.70 -4.07
N MET A 398 14.23 18.54 -2.96
CA MET A 398 14.06 17.41 -2.04
C MET A 398 12.67 17.42 -1.40
N TYR A 399 12.17 18.58 -1.00
CA TYR A 399 10.83 18.73 -0.43
C TYR A 399 9.73 18.48 -1.47
N ASP A 400 9.89 19.02 -2.69
CA ASP A 400 8.97 18.76 -3.81
C ASP A 400 8.94 17.25 -4.15
N HIS A 401 10.10 16.58 -4.12
CA HIS A 401 10.18 15.14 -4.30
C HIS A 401 9.45 14.37 -3.19
N PHE A 402 9.53 14.83 -1.95
CA PHE A 402 8.84 14.23 -0.82
C PHE A 402 7.32 14.43 -0.91
N GLU A 403 6.86 15.65 -1.21
CA GLU A 403 5.43 15.95 -1.43
C GLU A 403 4.86 15.15 -2.60
N TRP A 404 5.58 15.08 -3.72
CA TRP A 404 5.20 14.27 -4.87
C TRP A 404 5.09 12.78 -4.50
N THR A 405 6.06 12.26 -3.75
CA THR A 405 6.04 10.86 -3.29
C THR A 405 4.86 10.59 -2.35
N LEU A 406 4.53 11.54 -1.48
CA LEU A 406 3.44 11.43 -0.51
C LEU A 406 2.08 11.51 -1.20
N THR A 407 1.90 12.43 -2.15
CA THR A 407 0.68 12.56 -2.96
C THR A 407 0.45 11.32 -3.84
N VAL A 408 1.48 10.78 -4.47
CA VAL A 408 1.38 9.54 -5.27
C VAL A 408 1.02 8.34 -4.40
N LYS A 409 1.61 8.20 -3.20
CA LYS A 409 1.25 7.15 -2.24
C LYS A 409 -0.21 7.29 -1.77
N LEU A 410 -0.65 8.51 -1.44
CA LEU A 410 -2.03 8.78 -1.05
C LEU A 410 -3.04 8.49 -2.18
N GLN A 411 -2.72 8.81 -3.43
CA GLN A 411 -3.57 8.48 -4.58
C GLN A 411 -3.69 6.98 -4.79
N LYS A 412 -2.60 6.23 -4.60
CA LYS A 412 -2.58 4.76 -4.70
C LYS A 412 -3.43 4.11 -3.61
N GLU A 413 -3.35 4.61 -2.38
CA GLU A 413 -4.17 4.12 -1.26
C GLU A 413 -5.64 4.53 -1.41
N ARG A 414 -5.96 5.75 -1.88
CA ARG A 414 -7.35 6.14 -2.20
C ARG A 414 -7.97 5.27 -3.29
N LYS A 415 -7.22 4.90 -4.34
CA LYS A 415 -7.70 3.96 -5.37
C LYS A 415 -7.95 2.55 -4.82
N ARG A 416 -7.10 2.06 -3.91
CA ARG A 416 -7.33 0.78 -3.21
C ARG A 416 -8.56 0.83 -2.33
N PHE A 417 -8.69 1.88 -1.52
CA PHE A 417 -9.82 2.07 -0.63
C PHE A 417 -11.15 2.15 -1.41
N ARG A 418 -11.19 2.91 -2.52
CA ARG A 418 -12.39 2.99 -3.37
C ARG A 418 -12.77 1.65 -3.98
N ARG A 419 -11.79 0.83 -4.42
CA ARG A 419 -12.06 -0.53 -4.91
C ARG A 419 -12.60 -1.44 -3.81
N MET A 420 -12.03 -1.40 -2.62
CA MET A 420 -12.52 -2.18 -1.47
C MET A 420 -13.93 -1.76 -1.06
N LEU A 421 -14.24 -0.46 -1.11
CA LEU A 421 -15.56 0.07 -0.77
C LEU A 421 -16.63 -0.38 -1.79
N CYS A 422 -16.32 -0.35 -3.09
CA CYS A 422 -17.20 -0.90 -4.13
C CYS A 422 -17.49 -2.40 -3.93
N ILE A 423 -16.45 -3.20 -3.62
CA ILE A 423 -16.62 -4.65 -3.37
C ILE A 423 -17.48 -4.88 -2.12
N SER A 424 -17.21 -4.15 -1.04
CA SER A 424 -18.00 -4.25 0.19
C SER A 424 -19.47 -3.93 -0.04
N LEU A 425 -19.77 -2.94 -0.89
CA LEU A 425 -21.14 -2.51 -1.17
C LEU A 425 -21.90 -3.59 -1.97
N ILE A 426 -21.24 -4.26 -2.91
CA ILE A 426 -21.81 -5.41 -3.64
C ILE A 426 -22.14 -6.56 -2.68
N ILE A 427 -21.24 -6.88 -1.75
CA ILE A 427 -21.45 -7.95 -0.76
C ILE A 427 -22.67 -7.63 0.12
N VAL A 428 -22.81 -6.38 0.59
CA VAL A 428 -23.97 -5.97 1.40
C VAL A 428 -25.27 -6.11 0.62
N ILE A 429 -25.31 -5.72 -0.65
CA ILE A 429 -26.50 -5.88 -1.50
C ILE A 429 -26.85 -7.36 -1.67
N LEU A 430 -25.87 -8.24 -1.89
CA LEU A 430 -26.10 -9.68 -2.01
C LEU A 430 -26.67 -10.29 -0.72
N VAL A 431 -26.12 -9.91 0.44
CA VAL A 431 -26.61 -10.37 1.75
C VAL A 431 -28.04 -9.89 1.99
N MET A 432 -28.33 -8.62 1.71
CA MET A 432 -29.69 -8.08 1.83
C MET A 432 -30.67 -8.76 0.88
N GLY A 433 -30.26 -9.07 -0.36
CA GLY A 433 -31.05 -9.82 -1.32
C GLY A 433 -31.36 -11.24 -0.83
N LEU A 434 -30.36 -11.95 -0.31
CA LEU A 434 -30.53 -13.28 0.27
C LEU A 434 -31.44 -13.25 1.50
N ALA A 435 -31.24 -12.30 2.42
CA ALA A 435 -32.09 -12.14 3.60
C ALA A 435 -33.55 -11.88 3.20
N THR A 436 -33.78 -11.01 2.22
CA THR A 436 -35.12 -10.73 1.68
C THR A 436 -35.75 -11.99 1.06
N PHE A 437 -34.97 -12.76 0.29
CA PHE A 437 -35.43 -14.03 -0.27
C PHE A 437 -35.83 -15.03 0.82
N PHE A 438 -35.02 -15.19 1.87
CA PHE A 438 -35.35 -16.07 2.99
C PHE A 438 -36.59 -15.60 3.75
N LEU A 439 -36.74 -14.30 3.97
CA LEU A 439 -37.95 -13.73 4.59
C LEU A 439 -39.20 -13.99 3.75
N ILE A 440 -39.11 -13.86 2.42
CA ILE A 440 -40.23 -14.20 1.52
C ILE A 440 -40.55 -15.70 1.62
N GLN A 441 -39.55 -16.58 1.58
CA GLN A 441 -39.78 -18.02 1.73
C GLN A 441 -40.39 -18.37 3.10
N PHE A 442 -40.06 -17.65 4.16
CA PHE A 442 -40.61 -17.88 5.49
C PHE A 442 -42.06 -17.36 5.63
N LEU A 443 -42.33 -16.16 5.12
CA LEU A 443 -43.60 -15.46 5.31
C LEU A 443 -44.66 -15.82 4.26
N TYR A 444 -44.27 -16.14 3.02
CA TYR A 444 -45.24 -16.36 1.95
C TYR A 444 -46.04 -17.67 2.16
N PRO A 445 -47.38 -17.62 2.13
CA PRO A 445 -48.21 -18.81 2.34
C PRO A 445 -48.02 -19.82 1.20
N GLY A 446 -47.84 -21.09 1.56
CA GLY A 446 -47.63 -22.18 0.60
C GLY A 446 -46.21 -22.30 0.04
N SER A 447 -45.23 -21.59 0.60
CA SER A 447 -43.83 -21.74 0.23
C SER A 447 -43.28 -23.13 0.60
N ALA A 448 -42.22 -23.57 -0.11
CA ALA A 448 -41.56 -24.84 0.17
C ALA A 448 -41.04 -24.92 1.63
N MET A 449 -40.54 -23.80 2.16
CA MET A 449 -40.06 -23.71 3.54
C MET A 449 -41.18 -23.90 4.56
N ARG A 450 -42.38 -23.34 4.32
CA ARG A 450 -43.53 -23.57 5.22
C ARG A 450 -44.00 -25.01 5.17
N TYR A 451 -44.03 -25.64 4.00
CA TYR A 451 -44.30 -27.08 3.89
C TYR A 451 -43.27 -27.94 4.66
N LEU A 452 -41.98 -27.58 4.61
CA LEU A 452 -40.93 -28.26 5.38
C LEU A 452 -41.15 -28.11 6.89
N LEU A 453 -41.44 -26.90 7.37
CA LEU A 453 -41.76 -26.64 8.78
C LEU A 453 -43.01 -27.41 9.23
N CYS A 454 -44.04 -27.49 8.39
CA CYS A 454 -45.24 -28.28 8.64
C CYS A 454 -44.95 -29.79 8.73
N ARG A 455 -43.99 -30.31 7.97
CA ARG A 455 -43.53 -31.72 8.04
C ARG A 455 -42.60 -32.03 9.21
N ARG A 456 -42.00 -31.03 9.85
CA ARG A 456 -41.08 -31.26 10.98
C ARG A 456 -41.78 -32.06 12.11
N GLY A 457 -41.24 -33.22 12.46
CA GLY A 457 -41.80 -34.11 13.49
C GLY A 457 -42.93 -35.02 12.99
N SER A 458 -43.24 -35.04 11.70
CA SER A 458 -44.22 -35.97 11.14
C SER A 458 -43.68 -37.39 11.10
N LEU A 459 -44.58 -38.35 11.12
CA LEU A 459 -44.34 -39.73 10.75
C LEU A 459 -44.42 -39.86 9.22
N ASP A 460 -43.84 -40.92 8.65
CA ASP A 460 -43.82 -41.15 7.18
C ASP A 460 -45.18 -41.55 6.60
N GLY A 461 -46.25 -41.49 7.39
CA GLY A 461 -47.59 -41.78 6.92
C GLY A 461 -48.28 -40.58 6.29
N THR A 462 -49.12 -40.85 5.29
CA THR A 462 -49.89 -39.83 4.58
C THR A 462 -51.35 -40.24 4.46
N CYS A 463 -52.24 -39.26 4.46
CA CYS A 463 -53.65 -39.49 4.19
C CYS A 463 -54.23 -38.35 3.36
N SER A 464 -54.90 -38.67 2.25
CA SER A 464 -55.64 -37.70 1.44
C SER A 464 -57.07 -38.15 1.24
N PHE A 465 -58.01 -37.20 1.27
CA PHE A 465 -59.42 -37.50 1.04
C PHE A 465 -60.15 -36.30 0.42
N LYS A 466 -61.24 -36.59 -0.31
CA LYS A 466 -62.16 -35.57 -0.82
C LYS A 466 -63.47 -35.58 -0.07
N PHE A 467 -64.01 -34.41 0.25
CA PHE A 467 -65.30 -34.27 0.92
C PHE A 467 -66.14 -33.13 0.35
N VAL A 468 -67.43 -33.14 0.66
CA VAL A 468 -68.37 -32.04 0.37
C VAL A 468 -68.56 -31.24 1.66
N PRO A 469 -68.26 -29.93 1.67
CA PRO A 469 -68.42 -29.09 2.86
C PRO A 469 -69.90 -28.86 3.19
N TYR A 470 -70.19 -28.60 4.47
CA TYR A 470 -71.53 -28.27 4.94
C TYR A 470 -71.87 -26.84 4.51
N GLY A 471 -72.86 -26.67 3.63
CA GLY A 471 -73.30 -25.36 3.12
C GLY A 471 -73.03 -25.10 1.63
N ASP A 472 -72.14 -25.88 0.99
CA ASP A 472 -71.95 -25.83 -0.47
C ASP A 472 -71.84 -27.24 -1.04
N THR A 473 -72.95 -27.74 -1.58
CA THR A 473 -73.06 -29.08 -2.16
C THR A 473 -72.38 -29.20 -3.52
N THR A 474 -72.01 -28.09 -4.15
CA THR A 474 -71.36 -28.06 -5.47
C THR A 474 -69.84 -28.15 -5.34
N GLN A 475 -69.28 -27.69 -4.22
CA GLN A 475 -67.84 -27.77 -3.97
C GLN A 475 -67.37 -29.20 -3.65
N ARG A 476 -66.19 -29.55 -4.15
CA ARG A 476 -65.44 -30.77 -3.79
C ARG A 476 -64.08 -30.35 -3.26
N CYS A 477 -63.83 -30.65 -2.00
CA CYS A 477 -62.65 -30.19 -1.27
C CYS A 477 -61.66 -31.35 -1.08
N LEU A 478 -60.42 -31.19 -1.54
CA LEU A 478 -59.32 -32.12 -1.27
C LEU A 478 -58.58 -31.70 0.01
N THR A 479 -58.32 -32.66 0.89
CA THR A 479 -57.51 -32.47 2.10
C THR A 479 -56.33 -33.43 2.04
N ASN A 480 -55.12 -32.91 2.26
CA ASN A 480 -53.89 -33.68 2.33
C ASN A 480 -53.32 -33.62 3.74
N GLY A 481 -53.09 -34.78 4.33
CA GLY A 481 -52.61 -34.96 5.69
C GLY A 481 -51.27 -35.68 5.74
N ILE A 482 -50.47 -35.26 6.71
CA ILE A 482 -49.22 -35.90 7.12
C ILE A 482 -49.40 -36.41 8.55
N GLU A 483 -48.96 -37.62 8.81
CA GLU A 483 -49.24 -38.32 10.06
C GLU A 483 -48.37 -37.78 11.22
N PHE A 484 -48.93 -37.74 12.42
CA PHE A 484 -48.21 -37.42 13.66
C PHE A 484 -48.66 -38.34 14.80
N ALA A 485 -47.76 -38.58 15.75
CA ALA A 485 -48.16 -39.03 17.08
C ALA A 485 -48.99 -37.93 17.76
N TRP A 486 -50.01 -38.31 18.54
CA TRP A 486 -50.92 -37.33 19.16
C TRP A 486 -50.17 -36.30 20.02
N ASP A 487 -49.27 -36.76 20.89
CA ASP A 487 -48.54 -35.88 21.81
C ASP A 487 -47.67 -34.87 21.03
N SER A 488 -47.02 -35.31 19.95
CA SER A 488 -46.23 -34.45 19.08
C SER A 488 -47.09 -33.46 18.29
N LEU A 489 -48.31 -33.86 17.89
CA LEU A 489 -49.26 -32.97 17.22
C LEU A 489 -49.79 -31.90 18.18
N GLN A 490 -50.10 -32.30 19.42
CA GLN A 490 -50.57 -31.41 20.48
C GLN A 490 -49.50 -30.39 20.84
N GLU A 491 -48.25 -30.82 21.05
CA GLU A 491 -47.12 -29.92 21.31
C GLU A 491 -46.90 -28.93 20.16
N LYS A 492 -46.98 -29.42 18.91
CA LYS A 492 -46.75 -28.62 17.71
C LYS A 492 -47.79 -27.51 17.49
N LEU A 493 -49.03 -27.72 17.91
CA LEU A 493 -50.14 -26.79 17.70
C LEU A 493 -50.59 -26.11 19.01
N ARG A 494 -49.75 -26.08 20.04
CA ARG A 494 -50.08 -25.32 21.26
C ARG A 494 -50.21 -23.81 20.96
N PRO A 495 -51.20 -23.11 21.56
CA PRO A 495 -52.21 -23.61 22.51
C PRO A 495 -53.51 -24.13 21.87
N GLU A 496 -53.65 -24.07 20.53
CA GLU A 496 -54.91 -24.35 19.82
C GLU A 496 -55.49 -25.75 20.08
N LEU A 497 -54.63 -26.74 20.34
CA LEU A 497 -55.04 -28.13 20.61
C LEU A 497 -55.16 -28.50 22.08
N ASP A 498 -54.87 -27.61 23.04
CA ASP A 498 -54.84 -27.97 24.46
C ASP A 498 -56.22 -28.38 25.02
N HIS A 499 -57.30 -27.89 24.40
CA HIS A 499 -58.68 -28.22 24.76
C HIS A 499 -59.20 -29.46 24.01
N VAL A 500 -58.52 -29.88 22.95
CA VAL A 500 -58.95 -31.00 22.11
C VAL A 500 -58.52 -32.32 22.74
N LYS A 501 -59.48 -33.20 23.02
CA LYS A 501 -59.19 -34.56 23.49
C LYS A 501 -59.02 -35.54 22.33
N GLN A 502 -58.29 -36.63 22.57
CA GLN A 502 -58.19 -37.75 21.64
C GLN A 502 -59.58 -38.34 21.31
N LEU A 503 -59.70 -38.95 20.12
CA LEU A 503 -60.95 -39.47 19.57
C LEU A 503 -61.67 -40.48 20.50
N GLU A 504 -60.97 -41.10 21.45
CA GLU A 504 -61.54 -42.07 22.40
C GLU A 504 -62.42 -41.45 23.49
N TYR A 505 -62.27 -40.15 23.80
CA TYR A 505 -62.88 -39.52 24.98
C TYR A 505 -64.16 -38.70 24.71
N THR A 506 -64.62 -38.58 23.46
CA THR A 506 -65.58 -37.53 23.04
C THR A 506 -66.81 -38.03 22.29
N ILE A 507 -67.14 -39.32 22.31
CA ILE A 507 -68.37 -39.80 21.63
C ILE A 507 -69.46 -40.07 22.66
N PRO A 508 -70.51 -39.22 22.78
CA PRO A 508 -71.74 -39.57 23.46
C PRO A 508 -72.49 -40.60 22.59
N ASP A 509 -72.76 -41.77 23.18
CA ASP A 509 -73.65 -42.83 22.70
C ASP A 509 -73.30 -43.57 21.37
N HIS A 510 -72.92 -44.84 21.54
CA HIS A 510 -73.14 -45.99 20.65
C HIS A 510 -72.27 -46.31 19.42
N ILE A 511 -71.04 -45.81 19.26
CA ILE A 511 -70.04 -46.51 18.41
C ILE A 511 -68.64 -46.33 19.01
N ARG A 512 -68.16 -47.29 19.81
CA ARG A 512 -66.71 -47.40 20.11
C ARG A 512 -65.98 -47.54 18.77
N VAL A 513 -65.12 -46.58 18.44
CA VAL A 513 -64.19 -46.74 17.32
C VAL A 513 -63.13 -47.73 17.77
N SER A 514 -63.32 -49.01 17.44
CA SER A 514 -62.37 -50.08 17.75
C SER A 514 -61.03 -49.84 17.03
N GLY A 515 -59.93 -50.34 17.57
CA GLY A 515 -58.58 -50.31 16.99
C GLY A 515 -57.82 -48.98 17.13
N LYS A 516 -56.54 -48.97 16.74
CA LYS A 516 -55.63 -47.80 16.77
C LYS A 516 -56.13 -46.66 15.86
N LYS A 517 -55.78 -45.41 16.18
CA LYS A 517 -56.20 -44.23 15.41
C LYS A 517 -54.98 -43.45 14.97
N HIS A 518 -55.04 -42.93 13.75
CA HIS A 518 -53.95 -42.16 13.17
C HIS A 518 -54.40 -40.72 13.02
N TYR A 519 -53.56 -39.81 13.50
CA TYR A 519 -53.84 -38.38 13.52
C TYR A 519 -53.00 -37.70 12.45
N TYR A 520 -53.64 -36.84 11.67
CA TYR A 520 -53.03 -36.18 10.54
C TYR A 520 -53.18 -34.66 10.67
N LEU A 521 -52.09 -33.96 10.39
CA LEU A 521 -52.08 -32.52 10.21
C LEU A 521 -52.38 -32.20 8.75
N ASN A 522 -53.38 -31.35 8.49
CA ASN A 522 -53.66 -30.87 7.14
C ASN A 522 -52.50 -29.97 6.67
N VAL A 523 -51.64 -30.53 5.83
CA VAL A 523 -50.37 -29.90 5.43
C VAL A 523 -50.61 -28.64 4.60
N ASP A 524 -51.66 -28.63 3.77
CA ASP A 524 -52.04 -27.46 3.00
C ASP A 524 -52.53 -26.34 3.93
N ARG A 525 -53.30 -26.66 4.97
CA ARG A 525 -53.81 -25.65 5.91
C ARG A 525 -52.72 -25.12 6.83
N CYS A 526 -51.75 -25.96 7.18
CA CYS A 526 -50.56 -25.53 7.92
C CYS A 526 -49.69 -24.58 7.07
N ALA A 527 -49.50 -24.87 5.77
CA ALA A 527 -48.64 -24.07 4.90
C ALA A 527 -49.26 -22.73 4.47
N TYR A 528 -50.59 -22.68 4.26
CA TYR A 528 -51.29 -21.49 3.76
C TYR A 528 -52.01 -20.66 4.86
N GLY A 529 -52.32 -21.25 6.03
CA GLY A 529 -53.16 -20.62 7.05
C GLY A 529 -54.67 -20.75 6.75
N GLY A 530 -55.50 -20.86 7.78
CA GLY A 530 -56.96 -21.06 7.66
C GLY A 530 -57.77 -19.77 7.48
N THR A 531 -58.67 -19.78 6.49
CA THR A 531 -59.81 -18.88 6.20
C THR A 531 -59.60 -17.36 6.29
N ILE A 532 -59.13 -16.75 5.20
CA ILE A 532 -59.72 -15.50 4.71
C ILE A 532 -59.86 -15.63 3.19
N LYS A 533 -61.11 -15.64 2.68
CA LYS A 533 -61.35 -15.08 1.35
C LYS A 533 -60.89 -13.64 1.46
N LEU A 534 -59.77 -13.28 0.85
CA LEU A 534 -59.46 -11.87 0.60
C LEU A 534 -60.47 -11.37 -0.43
N SER A 535 -61.72 -11.18 -0.01
CA SER A 535 -62.65 -10.27 -0.66
C SER A 535 -62.22 -8.85 -0.28
N GLY A 536 -61.08 -8.45 -0.82
CA GLY A 536 -60.57 -7.09 -0.86
C GLY A 536 -60.12 -6.84 -2.29
N GLY A 537 -60.88 -6.04 -3.03
CA GLY A 537 -60.74 -5.86 -4.47
C GLY A 537 -59.41 -5.26 -4.90
N LEU A 538 -58.41 -6.10 -5.16
CA LEU A 538 -57.31 -5.79 -6.08
C LEU A 538 -57.30 -6.84 -7.19
N ASN A 539 -57.85 -6.48 -8.34
CA ASN A 539 -58.08 -7.34 -9.51
C ASN A 539 -56.80 -7.88 -10.21
N HIS A 540 -55.63 -7.85 -9.57
CA HIS A 540 -54.35 -8.22 -10.23
C HIS A 540 -53.42 -9.13 -9.42
N ILE A 541 -53.84 -9.64 -8.26
CA ILE A 541 -53.07 -10.68 -7.53
C ILE A 541 -53.93 -11.94 -7.46
N ALA A 542 -53.53 -12.95 -8.23
CA ALA A 542 -54.26 -14.20 -8.40
C ALA A 542 -54.59 -14.86 -7.03
N ASN A 543 -55.89 -15.10 -6.83
CA ASN A 543 -56.53 -16.01 -5.89
C ASN A 543 -55.58 -16.83 -4.99
N SER A 544 -55.55 -16.51 -3.69
CA SER A 544 -55.04 -17.42 -2.65
C SER A 544 -55.69 -18.80 -2.82
N LYS A 545 -54.89 -19.85 -2.99
CA LYS A 545 -55.35 -21.25 -3.07
C LYS A 545 -56.37 -21.50 -1.95
N GLN A 546 -57.61 -21.81 -2.31
CA GLN A 546 -58.65 -22.10 -1.32
C GLN A 546 -58.33 -23.42 -0.64
N VAL A 547 -57.83 -23.36 0.60
CA VAL A 547 -57.50 -24.56 1.38
C VAL A 547 -58.70 -25.04 2.18
N CYS A 548 -59.21 -26.21 1.81
CA CYS A 548 -60.31 -26.85 2.50
C CYS A 548 -59.86 -27.78 3.65
N GLY A 549 -60.83 -28.27 4.41
CA GLY A 549 -60.63 -29.26 5.46
C GLY A 549 -60.30 -28.64 6.82
N PRO A 550 -60.27 -29.46 7.88
CA PRO A 550 -59.95 -29.02 9.23
C PRO A 550 -58.43 -28.87 9.39
N MET A 551 -57.97 -28.27 10.49
CA MET A 551 -56.53 -28.18 10.78
C MET A 551 -55.94 -29.57 11.08
N ILE A 552 -56.68 -30.36 11.85
CA ILE A 552 -56.35 -31.75 12.18
C ILE A 552 -57.50 -32.66 11.82
N PHE A 553 -57.20 -33.91 11.46
CA PHE A 553 -58.21 -34.95 11.28
C PHE A 553 -57.68 -36.30 11.76
N ALA A 554 -58.59 -37.22 12.07
CA ALA A 554 -58.26 -38.56 12.51
C ALA A 554 -58.85 -39.61 11.56
N VAL A 555 -58.16 -40.73 11.40
CA VAL A 555 -58.61 -41.87 10.61
C VAL A 555 -58.57 -43.12 11.48
N ASN A 556 -59.56 -43.99 11.31
CA ASN A 556 -59.62 -45.26 12.04
C ASN A 556 -58.62 -46.30 11.52
N HIS A 557 -58.43 -47.37 12.31
CA HIS A 557 -57.49 -48.48 12.06
C HIS A 557 -57.64 -49.25 10.72
N ASN A 558 -58.57 -48.89 9.85
CA ASN A 558 -58.72 -49.59 8.57
C ASN A 558 -58.89 -48.61 7.42
N CYS A 559 -58.53 -47.33 7.62
CA CYS A 559 -58.61 -46.29 6.61
C CYS A 559 -59.99 -46.17 5.93
N THR A 560 -61.09 -46.45 6.65
CA THR A 560 -62.45 -46.39 6.07
C THR A 560 -63.29 -45.21 6.55
N ARG A 561 -62.88 -44.56 7.66
CA ARG A 561 -63.65 -43.49 8.30
C ARG A 561 -62.71 -42.36 8.70
N VAL A 562 -63.05 -41.16 8.22
CA VAL A 562 -62.35 -39.92 8.56
C VAL A 562 -63.20 -39.10 9.53
N TYR A 563 -62.55 -38.55 10.54
CA TYR A 563 -63.15 -37.75 11.61
C TYR A 563 -62.51 -36.37 11.65
N TYR A 564 -63.31 -35.34 11.92
CA TYR A 564 -62.84 -33.98 12.18
C TYR A 564 -63.29 -33.54 13.58
N HIS A 565 -62.52 -32.66 14.21
CA HIS A 565 -62.92 -32.04 15.46
C HIS A 565 -63.91 -30.89 15.19
N GLN A 566 -65.05 -30.89 15.89
CA GLN A 566 -66.03 -29.82 15.86
C GLN A 566 -66.03 -29.11 17.22
N GLU A 567 -65.96 -27.78 17.23
CA GLU A 567 -65.91 -26.99 18.47
C GLU A 567 -67.31 -26.58 18.95
N ALA A 568 -68.20 -26.13 18.05
CA ALA A 568 -69.57 -25.73 18.37
C ALA A 568 -70.55 -26.20 17.28
N PRO A 569 -71.84 -26.46 17.60
CA PRO A 569 -72.48 -26.43 18.92
C PRO A 569 -72.29 -27.70 19.77
N ASN A 570 -71.77 -28.79 19.19
CA ASN A 570 -71.44 -30.02 19.92
C ASN A 570 -69.93 -30.23 19.82
N GLU A 571 -69.22 -30.04 20.94
CA GLU A 571 -67.77 -30.22 21.02
C GLU A 571 -67.42 -31.71 20.89
N GLY A 572 -66.49 -32.03 20.00
CA GLY A 572 -65.93 -33.37 19.87
C GLY A 572 -65.72 -33.81 18.43
N TRP A 573 -65.29 -35.06 18.28
CA TRP A 573 -64.97 -35.62 16.99
C TRP A 573 -66.21 -36.12 16.23
N VAL A 574 -66.37 -35.65 15.00
CA VAL A 574 -67.51 -35.97 14.13
C VAL A 574 -67.02 -36.64 12.85
N LYS A 575 -67.74 -37.67 12.41
CA LYS A 575 -67.43 -38.40 11.17
C LYS A 575 -67.81 -37.58 9.94
N TYR A 576 -66.92 -37.55 8.94
CA TYR A 576 -67.27 -37.05 7.59
C TYR A 576 -68.27 -37.97 6.89
N LYS A 577 -69.56 -37.60 6.92
CA LYS A 577 -70.62 -38.38 6.27
C LYS A 577 -70.46 -38.45 4.75
N SER A 578 -70.00 -37.37 4.11
CA SER A 578 -69.89 -37.28 2.65
C SER A 578 -68.83 -38.24 2.07
N VAL A 579 -67.71 -38.44 2.78
CA VAL A 579 -66.64 -39.36 2.35
C VAL A 579 -67.15 -40.80 2.22
N ASN A 580 -68.02 -41.23 3.13
CA ASN A 580 -68.57 -42.59 3.11
C ASN A 580 -69.87 -42.73 2.31
N LYS A 581 -70.63 -41.64 2.11
CA LYS A 581 -71.94 -41.67 1.42
C LYS A 581 -71.79 -41.78 -0.10
N TYR A 582 -70.73 -41.21 -0.66
CA TYR A 582 -70.50 -41.11 -2.10
C TYR A 582 -69.32 -42.01 -2.51
N ALA A 583 -69.59 -43.05 -3.31
CA ALA A 583 -68.58 -44.04 -3.69
C ALA A 583 -67.40 -43.42 -4.49
N ASP A 584 -67.66 -42.36 -5.26
CA ASP A 584 -66.67 -41.56 -5.97
C ASP A 584 -65.73 -40.80 -5.03
N LEU A 585 -66.22 -40.32 -3.87
CA LEU A 585 -65.38 -39.67 -2.86
C LEU A 585 -64.58 -40.68 -2.04
N PHE A 586 -65.17 -41.83 -1.74
CA PHE A 586 -64.48 -42.91 -1.03
C PHE A 586 -63.26 -43.43 -1.80
N LYS A 587 -63.34 -43.51 -3.14
CA LYS A 587 -62.18 -43.87 -4.00
C LYS A 587 -61.00 -42.89 -3.89
N HIS A 588 -61.24 -41.67 -3.41
CA HIS A 588 -60.21 -40.67 -3.20
C HIS A 588 -59.63 -40.69 -1.78
N LEU A 589 -60.14 -41.54 -0.88
CA LEU A 589 -59.52 -41.79 0.41
C LEU A 589 -58.29 -42.69 0.21
N LYS A 590 -57.10 -42.09 0.26
CA LYS A 590 -55.82 -42.78 0.25
C LYS A 590 -55.16 -42.58 1.60
N CYS A 591 -54.80 -43.66 2.27
CA CYS A 591 -54.33 -43.63 3.64
C CYS A 591 -53.24 -44.71 3.78
N GLU A 592 -52.04 -44.24 4.05
CA GLU A 592 -50.80 -45.02 4.17
C GLU A 592 -50.19 -44.64 5.52
N PRO A 593 -50.58 -45.28 6.64
CA PRO A 593 -49.99 -45.00 7.95
C PRO A 593 -48.57 -45.57 8.08
N LYS A 594 -47.75 -45.00 8.97
CA LYS A 594 -46.37 -45.46 9.21
C LYS A 594 -46.31 -46.84 9.88
N GLU A 595 -47.22 -47.13 10.80
CA GLU A 595 -47.31 -48.43 11.46
C GLU A 595 -48.59 -49.13 11.00
N ASP A 596 -48.43 -50.33 10.45
CA ASP A 596 -49.54 -51.17 10.01
C ASP A 596 -50.45 -51.56 11.18
N PHE A 597 -51.73 -51.71 10.85
CA PHE A 597 -52.81 -51.96 11.78
C PHE A 597 -52.74 -53.37 12.37
N HIS A 598 -51.99 -53.53 13.47
CA HIS A 598 -52.08 -54.69 14.36
C HIS A 598 -52.86 -54.36 15.63
#